data_AF-A0AAD9JR37-F1
#
_entry.id   AF-A0AAD9JR37-F1
#
_cell.length_a   1.000
_cell.length_b   1.000
_cell.length_c   1.000
_cell.angle_alpha   90.00
_cell.angle_beta   90.00
_cell.angle_gamma   90.00
#
_symmetry.space_group_name_H-M   'P 1'
#
loop_
_entity.id
_entity.type
_entity.pdbx_description
1 polymer ?
#
loop_
_entity_poly.entity_id
_entity_poly.type
_entity_poly.pdbx_seq_one_letter_code
_entity_poly.pdbx_strand_id
1 'polypeptide(L)'
;MDFICASDKGAMFAYCKVCNVHVNVSFGGKYDVVRHSKSASHGTLKNATKTQPHMKSFFVTSKTTDLSTNVLTAEVKFAQFVAEHNLPFSVADHFTKLAKQLFPDSDIAGKVSSGHMKTIMIVKKALAPRLDATNFRC
;
A
#
# COMPACT_ATOMS: atom_id res chain seq x y z
N MET A 1 26.62 -12.19 -15.72
CA MET A 1 27.24 -10.85 -15.76
C MET A 1 26.10 -9.82 -15.76
N ASP A 2 25.35 -9.72 -14.67
CA ASP A 2 23.97 -9.21 -14.72
C ASP A 2 23.81 -7.78 -14.20
N PHE A 3 24.92 -7.11 -13.84
CA PHE A 3 24.93 -5.75 -13.31
C PHE A 3 25.36 -4.67 -14.32
N ILE A 4 25.75 -5.07 -15.54
CA ILE A 4 26.20 -4.18 -16.62
C ILE A 4 25.12 -4.08 -17.69
N CYS A 5 24.89 -2.89 -18.24
CA CYS A 5 24.12 -2.70 -19.47
C CYS A 5 24.79 -1.71 -20.43
N ALA A 6 24.17 -1.52 -21.59
CA ALA A 6 24.61 -0.54 -22.57
C ALA A 6 24.70 0.86 -21.95
N SER A 7 25.72 1.60 -22.34
CA SER A 7 25.99 2.96 -21.86
C SER A 7 25.53 3.97 -22.88
N ASP A 8 24.90 5.05 -22.43
CA ASP A 8 24.47 6.16 -23.30
C ASP A 8 25.66 6.97 -23.85
N LYS A 9 26.86 6.79 -23.28
CA LYS A 9 28.11 7.43 -23.72
C LYS A 9 28.77 6.76 -24.93
N GLY A 10 28.12 5.76 -25.53
CA GLY A 10 28.58 5.06 -26.73
C GLY A 10 29.24 3.70 -26.47
N ALA A 11 29.60 3.01 -27.55
CA ALA A 11 30.04 1.61 -27.58
C ALA A 11 31.32 1.31 -26.78
N MET A 12 32.07 2.35 -26.43
CA MET A 12 33.34 2.27 -25.69
C MET A 12 33.16 2.30 -24.17
N PHE A 13 31.91 2.41 -23.70
CA PHE A 13 31.56 2.46 -22.30
C PHE A 13 30.50 1.40 -21.97
N ALA A 14 30.54 0.91 -20.75
CA ALA A 14 29.55 0.00 -20.19
C ALA A 14 28.98 0.61 -18.91
N TYR A 15 27.66 0.59 -18.72
CA TYR A 15 27.04 1.19 -17.55
C TYR A 15 26.84 0.15 -16.44
N CYS A 16 27.30 0.47 -15.23
CA CYS A 16 27.12 -0.36 -14.04
C CYS A 16 25.89 0.12 -13.25
N LYS A 17 24.87 -0.73 -13.15
CA LYS A 17 23.62 -0.42 -12.41
C LYS A 17 23.81 -0.32 -10.91
N VAL A 18 24.76 -1.09 -10.37
CA VAL A 18 25.07 -1.08 -8.93
C VAL A 18 25.78 0.21 -8.56
N CYS A 19 26.74 0.66 -9.36
CA CYS A 19 27.55 1.83 -9.08
C CYS A 19 26.99 3.14 -9.63
N ASN A 20 26.01 3.07 -10.54
CA ASN A 20 25.50 4.23 -11.27
C ASN A 20 26.62 5.01 -12.00
N VAL A 21 27.55 4.28 -12.64
CA VAL A 21 28.69 4.86 -13.38
C VAL A 21 28.91 4.21 -14.73
N HIS A 22 29.49 4.97 -15.65
CA HIS A 22 29.97 4.48 -16.94
C HIS A 22 31.42 4.03 -16.81
N VAL A 23 31.66 2.75 -17.04
CA VAL A 23 32.97 2.10 -17.05
C VAL A 23 33.53 2.16 -18.47
N ASN A 24 34.74 2.71 -18.64
CA ASN A 24 35.43 2.69 -19.93
C ASN A 24 35.91 1.26 -20.22
N VAL A 25 35.54 0.73 -21.39
CA VAL A 25 35.89 -0.63 -21.84
C VAL A 25 36.68 -0.63 -23.15
N SER A 26 37.17 0.54 -23.59
CA SER A 26 37.84 0.74 -24.89
C SER A 26 39.09 -0.13 -25.08
N PHE A 27 39.78 -0.49 -23.99
CA PHE A 27 41.08 -1.16 -24.03
C PHE A 27 40.99 -2.63 -23.64
N GLY A 28 40.36 -2.94 -22.49
CA GLY A 28 40.30 -4.29 -21.93
C GLY A 28 38.95 -4.98 -22.11
N GLY A 29 37.93 -4.28 -22.62
CA GLY A 29 36.60 -4.86 -22.83
C GLY A 29 36.05 -5.51 -21.55
N LYS A 30 35.87 -6.84 -21.60
CA LYS A 30 35.44 -7.66 -20.47
C LYS A 30 36.38 -7.59 -19.26
N TYR A 31 37.69 -7.41 -19.46
CA TYR A 31 38.65 -7.28 -18.37
C TYR A 31 38.37 -6.04 -17.51
N ASP A 32 38.05 -4.91 -18.13
CA ASP A 32 37.73 -3.67 -17.42
C ASP A 32 36.46 -3.81 -16.57
N VAL A 33 35.46 -4.54 -17.07
CA VAL A 33 34.25 -4.88 -16.31
C VAL A 33 34.58 -5.76 -15.10
N VAL A 34 35.45 -6.76 -15.26
CA VAL A 34 35.88 -7.64 -14.15
C VAL A 34 36.69 -6.86 -13.12
N ARG A 35 37.59 -5.98 -13.56
CA ARG A 35 38.36 -5.09 -12.69
C ARG A 35 37.44 -4.16 -11.90
N HIS A 36 36.45 -3.56 -12.56
CA HIS A 36 35.43 -2.74 -11.90
C HIS A 36 34.65 -3.52 -10.85
N SER A 37 34.24 -4.76 -11.16
CA SER A 37 33.51 -5.64 -10.22
C SER A 37 34.29 -5.93 -8.94
N LYS A 38 35.62 -5.91 -9.00
CA LYS A 38 36.52 -6.14 -7.86
C LYS A 38 36.92 -4.86 -7.13
N SER A 39 36.47 -3.69 -7.61
CA SER A 39 36.80 -2.41 -6.98
C SER A 39 36.08 -2.24 -5.65
N ALA A 40 36.71 -1.52 -4.72
CA ALA A 40 36.17 -1.25 -3.39
C ALA A 40 34.81 -0.51 -3.45
N SER A 41 34.66 0.41 -4.41
CA SER A 41 33.41 1.16 -4.64
C SER A 41 32.26 0.24 -5.05
N HIS A 42 32.52 -0.75 -5.91
CA HIS A 42 31.50 -1.73 -6.29
C HIS A 42 31.14 -2.68 -5.14
N GLY A 43 32.15 -3.15 -4.39
CA GLY A 43 31.93 -4.04 -3.25
C GLY A 43 31.10 -3.40 -2.14
N THR A 44 31.43 -2.17 -1.76
CA THR A 44 30.71 -1.41 -0.71
C THR A 44 29.26 -1.17 -1.08
N LEU A 45 28.99 -0.68 -2.29
CA LEU A 45 27.63 -0.37 -2.73
C LEU A 45 26.78 -1.61 -2.97
N LYS A 46 27.36 -2.69 -3.52
CA LYS A 46 26.69 -3.99 -3.63
C LYS A 46 26.27 -4.54 -2.26
N ASN A 47 27.12 -4.38 -1.25
CA ASN A 47 26.82 -4.82 0.11
C ASN A 47 25.74 -3.95 0.76
N ALA A 48 25.77 -2.63 0.53
CA ALA A 48 24.72 -1.73 0.99
C ALA A 48 23.34 -2.09 0.41
N THR A 49 23.26 -2.45 -0.88
CA THR A 49 21.98 -2.88 -1.49
C THR A 49 21.43 -4.17 -0.89
N LYS A 50 22.29 -5.06 -0.34
CA LYS A 50 21.83 -6.28 0.34
C LYS A 50 21.27 -6.04 1.73
N THR A 51 21.80 -5.04 2.44
CA THR A 51 21.39 -4.73 3.82
C THR A 51 20.26 -3.72 3.87
N GLN A 52 20.04 -2.95 2.81
CA GLN A 52 18.93 -2.01 2.74
C GLN A 52 17.59 -2.73 2.54
N PRO A 53 16.60 -2.51 3.41
CA PRO A 53 15.26 -3.03 3.21
C PRO A 53 14.66 -2.45 1.93
N HIS A 54 14.06 -3.31 1.12
CA HIS A 54 13.39 -2.91 -0.11
C HIS A 54 12.28 -1.91 0.22
N MET A 55 12.13 -0.79 -0.52
CA MET A 55 11.14 0.26 -0.21
C MET A 55 9.72 -0.26 0.03
N LYS A 56 9.32 -1.35 -0.66
CA LYS A 56 8.05 -2.08 -0.42
C LYS A 56 7.82 -2.53 1.02
N SER A 57 8.85 -2.68 1.86
CA SER A 57 8.69 -3.03 3.28
C SER A 57 8.29 -1.85 4.15
N PHE A 58 8.49 -0.62 3.68
CA PHE A 58 8.06 0.60 4.40
C PHE A 58 6.60 0.94 4.11
N PHE A 59 6.12 0.59 2.93
CA PHE A 59 4.69 0.61 2.67
C PHE A 59 4.09 -0.58 3.39
N VAL A 60 3.17 -0.32 4.33
CA VAL A 60 2.24 -1.34 4.79
C VAL A 60 1.51 -1.81 3.53
N THR A 61 1.97 -2.91 2.95
CA THR A 61 1.11 -3.71 2.09
C THR A 61 0.04 -4.16 3.06
N SER A 62 -1.11 -3.47 3.04
CA SER A 62 -2.29 -3.89 3.76
C SER A 62 -2.66 -5.26 3.21
N LYS A 63 -2.01 -6.31 3.72
CA LYS A 63 -2.69 -7.56 3.96
C LYS A 63 -3.80 -7.15 4.90
N THR A 64 -4.94 -6.75 4.32
CA THR A 64 -6.18 -6.60 5.03
C THR A 64 -6.39 -7.95 5.67
N THR A 65 -6.11 -8.06 6.96
CA THR A 65 -6.44 -9.26 7.70
C THR A 65 -7.93 -9.48 7.54
N ASP A 66 -8.38 -10.74 7.53
CA ASP A 66 -9.82 -11.05 7.42
C ASP A 66 -10.65 -10.27 8.45
N LEU A 67 -10.06 -9.97 9.61
CA LEU A 67 -10.68 -9.14 10.63
C LEU A 67 -10.92 -7.69 10.17
N SER A 68 -9.95 -7.07 9.48
CA SER A 68 -10.09 -5.69 8.99
C SER A 68 -11.15 -5.55 7.88
N THR A 69 -11.26 -6.54 6.98
CA THR A 69 -12.31 -6.57 5.96
C THR A 69 -13.68 -6.81 6.58
N ASN A 70 -13.76 -7.65 7.61
CA ASN A 70 -15.00 -7.89 8.35
C ASN A 70 -15.46 -6.64 9.13
N VAL A 71 -14.55 -5.89 9.75
CA VAL A 71 -14.85 -4.61 10.40
C VAL A 71 -15.39 -3.60 9.38
N LEU A 72 -14.71 -3.44 8.23
CA LEU A 72 -15.17 -2.58 7.15
C LEU A 72 -16.58 -2.98 6.66
N THR A 73 -16.83 -4.28 6.50
CA THR A 73 -18.14 -4.80 6.08
C THR A 73 -19.23 -4.47 7.09
N ALA A 74 -18.95 -4.62 8.39
CA ALA A 74 -19.89 -4.27 9.45
C ALA A 74 -20.23 -2.77 9.43
N GLU A 75 -19.23 -1.91 9.26
CA GLU A 75 -19.41 -0.45 9.20
C GLU A 75 -20.25 -0.03 7.99
N VAL A 76 -20.02 -0.64 6.82
CA VAL A 76 -20.81 -0.36 5.61
C VAL A 76 -22.27 -0.81 5.77
N LYS A 77 -22.50 -2.01 6.34
CA LYS A 77 -23.87 -2.50 6.61
C LYS A 77 -24.61 -1.60 7.59
N PHE A 78 -23.93 -1.13 8.63
CA PHE A 78 -24.52 -0.17 9.56
C PHE A 78 -24.84 1.18 8.89
N ALA A 79 -23.94 1.70 8.05
CA ALA A 79 -24.20 2.92 7.30
C ALA A 79 -25.38 2.77 6.32
N GLN A 80 -25.53 1.60 5.71
CA GLN A 80 -26.69 1.26 4.88
C GLN A 80 -27.98 1.27 5.70
N PHE A 81 -28.01 0.64 6.86
CA PHE A 81 -29.17 0.66 7.77
C PHE A 81 -29.57 2.09 8.17
N VAL A 82 -28.60 2.94 8.50
CA VAL A 82 -28.84 4.36 8.82
C VAL A 82 -29.45 5.09 7.63
N ALA A 83 -29.00 4.82 6.41
CA ALA A 83 -29.53 5.44 5.19
C ALA A 83 -30.95 4.94 4.84
N GLU A 84 -31.19 3.63 4.90
CA GLU A 84 -32.49 3.00 4.59
C GLU A 84 -33.61 3.50 5.51
N HIS A 85 -33.30 3.72 6.79
CA HIS A 85 -34.28 4.17 7.78
C HIS A 85 -34.23 5.68 8.05
N ASN A 86 -33.46 6.44 7.28
CA ASN A 86 -33.26 7.88 7.43
C ASN A 86 -32.94 8.29 8.89
N LEU A 87 -32.09 7.51 9.55
CA LEU A 87 -31.73 7.76 10.95
C LEU A 87 -30.75 8.93 11.05
N PRO A 88 -30.80 9.72 12.15
CA PRO A 88 -29.81 10.76 12.39
C PRO A 88 -28.40 10.14 12.47
N PHE A 89 -27.44 10.73 11.77
CA PHE A 89 -26.05 10.24 11.79
C PHE A 89 -25.40 10.32 13.18
N SER A 90 -25.92 11.15 14.08
CA SER A 90 -25.51 11.21 15.49
C SER A 90 -25.74 9.88 16.22
N VAL A 91 -26.69 9.06 15.79
CA VAL A 91 -26.92 7.72 16.34
C VAL A 91 -25.69 6.83 16.16
N ALA A 92 -24.91 7.02 15.09
CA ALA A 92 -23.68 6.26 14.85
C ALA A 92 -22.61 6.47 15.95
N ASP A 93 -22.50 7.70 16.48
CA ASP A 93 -21.53 8.02 17.54
C ASP A 93 -21.84 7.30 18.86
N HIS A 94 -23.12 7.08 19.14
CA HIS A 94 -23.56 6.36 20.33
C HIS A 94 -23.59 4.84 20.10
N PHE A 95 -24.08 4.41 18.94
CA PHE A 95 -24.21 3.00 18.60
C PHE A 95 -22.86 2.27 18.62
N THR A 96 -21.80 2.89 18.11
CA THR A 96 -20.47 2.26 18.10
C THR A 96 -19.90 2.04 19.50
N LYS A 97 -20.20 2.92 20.45
CA LYS A 97 -19.85 2.74 21.87
C LYS A 97 -20.69 1.62 22.49
N LEU A 98 -22.00 1.62 22.21
CA LEU A 98 -22.92 0.60 22.69
C LEU A 98 -22.57 -0.79 22.14
N ALA A 99 -22.20 -0.89 20.86
CA ALA A 99 -21.85 -2.15 20.21
C ALA A 99 -20.66 -2.85 20.90
N LYS A 100 -19.67 -2.08 21.39
CA LYS A 100 -18.54 -2.61 22.16
C LYS A 100 -18.94 -3.17 23.51
N GLN A 101 -19.97 -2.59 24.14
CA GLN A 101 -20.51 -3.05 25.42
C GLN A 101 -21.45 -4.24 25.24
N LEU A 102 -22.20 -4.28 24.14
CA LEU A 102 -23.17 -5.34 23.84
C LEU A 102 -22.48 -6.62 23.39
N PHE A 103 -21.35 -6.51 22.69
CA PHE A 103 -20.60 -7.63 22.14
C PHE A 103 -19.13 -7.59 22.59
N PRO A 104 -18.84 -7.77 23.90
CA PRO A 104 -17.48 -7.69 24.43
C PRO A 104 -16.57 -8.83 23.95
N ASP A 105 -17.15 -9.94 23.51
CA ASP A 105 -16.50 -11.13 22.96
C ASP A 105 -16.15 -10.99 21.46
N SER A 106 -16.73 -10.01 20.77
CA SER A 106 -16.51 -9.82 19.34
C SER A 106 -15.33 -8.90 19.06
N ASP A 107 -14.26 -9.48 18.50
CA ASP A 107 -13.11 -8.71 17.98
C ASP A 107 -13.51 -7.68 16.92
N ILE A 108 -14.58 -7.95 16.17
CA ILE A 108 -15.13 -7.04 15.17
C ILE A 108 -15.77 -5.85 15.88
N ALA A 109 -16.68 -6.08 16.83
CA ALA A 109 -17.35 -5.01 17.55
C ALA A 109 -16.37 -4.13 18.33
N GLY A 110 -15.33 -4.73 18.94
CA GLY A 110 -14.26 -4.00 19.62
C GLY A 110 -13.52 -3.02 18.70
N LYS A 111 -13.36 -3.37 17.42
CA LYS A 111 -12.61 -2.59 16.42
C LYS A 111 -13.48 -1.66 15.56
N VAL A 112 -14.80 -1.88 15.50
CA VAL A 112 -15.72 -0.95 14.82
C VAL A 112 -15.59 0.44 15.44
N SER A 113 -15.32 1.42 14.58
CA SER A 113 -15.16 2.82 14.97
C SER A 113 -15.72 3.70 13.85
N SER A 114 -17.05 3.67 13.74
CA SER A 114 -17.85 4.40 12.76
C SER A 114 -18.69 5.50 13.42
N GLY A 115 -18.04 6.62 13.75
CA GLY A 115 -18.75 7.84 14.15
C GLY A 115 -19.52 8.49 12.98
N HIS A 116 -20.30 9.53 13.28
CA HIS A 116 -21.18 10.18 12.30
C HIS A 116 -20.43 10.62 11.03
N MET A 117 -19.22 11.19 11.15
CA MET A 117 -18.41 11.66 10.02
C MET A 117 -18.09 10.51 9.05
N LYS A 118 -17.68 9.35 9.60
CA LYS A 118 -17.34 8.18 8.81
C LYS A 118 -18.58 7.60 8.12
N THR A 119 -19.69 7.51 8.85
CA THR A 119 -20.98 7.04 8.32
C THR A 119 -21.48 7.95 7.19
N ILE A 120 -21.41 9.28 7.36
CA ILE A 120 -21.76 10.26 6.32
C ILE A 120 -20.90 10.05 5.07
N MET A 121 -19.58 9.87 5.24
CA MET A 121 -18.68 9.65 4.11
C MET A 121 -18.97 8.34 3.39
N ILE A 122 -19.24 7.26 4.13
CA ILE A 122 -19.63 5.96 3.53
C ILE A 122 -20.93 6.11 2.75
N VAL A 123 -21.96 6.73 3.34
CA VAL A 123 -23.23 6.95 2.65
C VAL A 123 -23.04 7.81 1.41
N LYS A 124 -22.37 8.95 1.50
CA LYS A 124 -22.19 9.89 0.38
C LYS A 124 -21.26 9.38 -0.73
N LYS A 125 -20.21 8.65 -0.41
CA LYS A 125 -19.16 8.27 -1.37
C LYS A 125 -19.25 6.83 -1.84
N ALA A 126 -19.72 5.92 -1.00
CA ALA A 126 -19.77 4.49 -1.33
C ALA A 126 -21.18 4.01 -1.66
N LEU A 127 -22.21 4.49 -0.94
CA LEU A 127 -23.59 4.04 -1.15
C LEU A 127 -24.34 4.91 -2.17
N ALA A 128 -24.18 6.24 -2.14
CA ALA A 128 -24.90 7.13 -3.05
C ALA A 128 -24.68 6.81 -4.54
N PRO A 129 -23.44 6.52 -5.03
CA PRO A 129 -23.20 6.10 -6.42
C PRO A 129 -23.67 4.68 -6.78
N ARG A 130 -24.30 3.98 -5.83
CA ARG A 130 -24.91 2.65 -6.06
C ARG A 130 -26.44 2.72 -6.00
N LEU A 131 -26.98 3.67 -5.26
CA LEU A 131 -28.42 3.88 -5.06
C LEU A 131 -29.08 4.62 -6.24
N ASP A 132 -28.32 5.47 -6.93
CA ASP A 132 -28.66 6.08 -8.23
C ASP A 132 -28.71 5.05 -9.38
N ALA A 133 -27.94 3.97 -9.30
CA ALA A 133 -27.99 2.86 -10.28
C ALA A 133 -29.15 1.88 -10.04
N THR A 134 -29.59 1.71 -8.79
CA THR A 134 -30.77 0.91 -8.44
C THR A 134 -31.87 1.81 -7.93
N ASN A 135 -32.62 2.34 -8.90
CA ASN A 135 -33.92 3.00 -8.77
C ASN A 135 -34.73 2.46 -7.58
N PHE A 136 -34.60 3.08 -6.41
CA PHE A 136 -35.57 2.93 -5.34
C PHE A 136 -36.80 3.73 -5.79
N ARG A 137 -37.76 2.98 -6.35
CA ARG A 137 -39.16 3.40 -6.41
C ARG A 137 -39.55 3.93 -5.03
N CYS A 138 -39.76 5.23 -4.92
CA CYS A 138 -40.96 5.71 -4.26
C CYS A 138 -42.13 5.52 -5.22
#